data_AF-A0A821QFI9-F1
#
_entry.id   AF-A0A821QFI9-F1
#
_cell.length_a   1.000
_cell.length_b   1.000
_cell.length_c   1.000
_cell.angle_alpha   90.00
_cell.angle_beta   90.00
_cell.angle_gamma   90.00
#
_symmetry.space_group_name_H-M   'P 1'
#
loop_
_entity.id
_entity.type
_entity.pdbx_description
1 polymer ?
#
loop_
_entity_poly.entity_id
_entity_poly.type
_entity_poly.pdbx_seq_one_letter_code
_entity_poly.pdbx_strand_id
1 'polypeptide(L)'
;PHEFGRNTPPLIETIQQLKHEIELLEALDNIEIAFTTLSTDTNTRLNPIDQHYEQLKCKLYPIEKHEDIYILIDKYLQSTHASTHQQYKMEIEHIFKVERDNENQVFKDVGNKMLLWYRQNVVFFSKY
;
A
#
# COMPACT_ATOMS: atom_id res chain seq x y z
N PRO A 1 22.88 -4.66 -0.33
CA PRO A 1 24.25 -4.13 -0.32
C PRO A 1 24.19 -2.64 -0.64
N HIS A 2 24.89 -1.80 0.12
CA HIS A 2 24.90 -0.35 -0.11
C HIS A 2 26.03 0.06 -1.04
N GLU A 3 25.78 1.08 -1.86
CA GLU A 3 26.80 1.72 -2.69
C GLU A 3 27.19 3.07 -2.09
N PHE A 4 28.33 3.14 -1.41
CA PHE A 4 28.89 4.38 -0.85
C PHE A 4 30.01 4.99 -1.72
N GLY A 5 30.28 4.39 -2.89
CA GLY A 5 31.38 4.79 -3.76
C GLY A 5 32.75 4.66 -3.08
N ARG A 6 33.52 5.75 -3.05
CA ARG A 6 34.82 5.83 -2.36
C ARG A 6 34.73 6.34 -0.92
N ASN A 7 33.52 6.67 -0.45
CA ASN A 7 33.33 7.18 0.90
C ASN A 7 33.27 6.02 1.89
N THR A 8 33.78 6.26 3.09
CA THR A 8 33.61 5.31 4.21
C THR A 8 32.12 5.18 4.51
N PRO A 9 31.58 3.95 4.66
CA PRO A 9 30.21 3.74 5.07
C PRO A 9 29.88 4.54 6.36
N PRO A 10 28.77 5.27 6.41
CA PRO A 10 28.38 6.03 7.58
C PRO A 10 28.02 5.11 8.74
N LEU A 11 28.32 5.52 9.98
CA LEU A 11 27.89 4.80 11.17
C LEU A 11 26.41 5.10 11.45
N ILE A 12 25.66 4.08 11.85
CA ILE A 12 24.28 4.21 12.32
C ILE A 12 24.36 4.57 13.81
N GLU A 13 24.17 5.85 14.13
CA GLU A 13 24.30 6.38 15.50
C GLU A 13 22.95 6.81 16.09
N THR A 14 21.94 7.01 15.24
CA THR A 14 20.64 7.54 15.66
C THR A 14 19.51 6.55 15.40
N ILE A 15 18.45 6.64 16.20
CA ILE A 15 17.22 5.88 15.99
C ILE A 15 16.60 6.17 14.61
N GLN A 16 16.75 7.40 14.11
CA GLN A 16 16.24 7.78 12.78
C GLN A 16 16.98 7.05 11.66
N GLN A 17 18.31 6.98 11.72
CA GLN A 17 19.11 6.20 10.76
C GLN A 17 18.75 4.71 10.84
N LEU A 18 18.60 4.16 12.04
CA LEU A 18 18.20 2.76 12.20
C LEU A 18 16.80 2.48 11.61
N LYS A 19 15.84 3.37 11.84
CA LYS A 19 14.49 3.26 11.25
C LYS A 19 14.53 3.29 9.73
N HIS A 20 15.37 4.16 9.16
CA HIS A 20 15.54 4.22 7.72
C HIS A 20 16.06 2.91 7.14
N GLU A 21 17.05 2.29 7.79
CA GLU A 21 17.58 0.98 7.37
C GLU A 21 16.53 -0.14 7.48
N ILE A 22 15.68 -0.10 8.51
CA ILE A 22 14.56 -1.05 8.65
C ILE A 22 13.55 -0.84 7.51
N GLU A 23 13.14 0.39 7.23
CA GLU A 23 12.22 0.72 6.14
C GLU A 23 12.79 0.29 4.78
N LEU A 24 14.11 0.42 4.57
CA LEU A 24 14.79 -0.06 3.38
C LEU A 24 14.73 -1.59 3.27
N LEU A 25 15.00 -2.31 4.36
CA LEU A 25 14.93 -3.78 4.38
C LEU A 25 13.51 -4.27 4.11
N GLU A 26 12.50 -3.63 4.71
CA GLU A 26 11.10 -3.91 4.42
C GLU A 26 10.80 -3.66 2.93
N ALA A 27 11.29 -2.56 2.35
CA ALA A 27 11.14 -2.28 0.91
C ALA A 27 11.71 -3.40 0.03
N LEU A 28 12.91 -3.88 0.35
CA LEU A 28 13.55 -4.96 -0.39
C LEU A 28 12.80 -6.30 -0.27
N ASP A 29 12.37 -6.67 0.93
CA ASP A 29 11.54 -7.87 1.17
C ASP A 29 10.27 -7.85 0.32
N ASN A 30 9.60 -6.69 0.24
CA ASN A 30 8.38 -6.57 -0.55
C ASN A 30 8.63 -6.59 -2.06
N ILE A 31 9.76 -6.06 -2.54
CA ILE A 31 10.16 -6.18 -3.96
C ILE A 31 10.42 -7.65 -4.31
N GLU A 32 11.08 -8.40 -3.43
CA GLU A 32 11.33 -9.84 -3.64
C GLU A 32 10.03 -10.65 -3.69
N ILE A 33 9.10 -10.38 -2.76
CA ILE A 33 7.77 -10.99 -2.77
C ILE A 33 7.04 -10.65 -4.07
N ALA A 34 7.03 -9.38 -4.49
CA ALA A 34 6.39 -8.95 -5.74
C ALA A 34 6.95 -9.70 -6.94
N PHE A 35 8.28 -9.78 -7.06
CA PHE A 35 8.95 -10.47 -8.16
C PHE A 35 8.63 -11.97 -8.17
N THR A 36 8.58 -12.59 -6.99
CA THR A 36 8.20 -14.00 -6.83
C THR A 36 6.77 -14.23 -7.29
N THR A 37 5.82 -13.39 -6.86
CA THR A 37 4.41 -13.45 -7.26
C THR A 37 4.27 -13.32 -8.78
N LEU A 38 4.92 -12.32 -9.39
CA LEU A 38 4.87 -12.07 -10.83
C LEU A 38 5.48 -13.20 -11.66
N SER A 39 6.51 -13.87 -11.14
CA SER A 39 7.23 -14.96 -11.82
C SER A 39 6.49 -16.30 -11.82
N THR A 40 5.36 -16.41 -11.11
CA THR A 40 4.54 -17.63 -11.12
C THR A 40 3.71 -17.70 -12.39
N ASP A 41 4.24 -18.37 -13.42
CA ASP A 41 3.56 -18.61 -14.70
C ASP A 41 2.34 -19.53 -14.50
N THR A 42 1.18 -18.91 -14.32
CA THR A 42 -0.09 -19.62 -14.24
C THR A 42 -0.96 -19.16 -15.39
N ASN A 43 -0.93 -19.95 -16.46
CA ASN A 43 -1.93 -20.00 -17.54
C ASN A 43 -1.73 -19.00 -18.70
N THR A 44 -1.10 -19.46 -19.78
CA THR A 44 -0.81 -18.72 -21.04
C THR A 44 -2.04 -18.26 -21.83
N ARG A 45 -3.25 -18.45 -21.31
CA ARG A 45 -4.53 -18.13 -21.97
C ARG A 45 -5.13 -16.79 -21.53
N LEU A 46 -4.68 -16.22 -20.41
CA LEU A 46 -5.16 -14.94 -19.90
C LEU A 46 -4.31 -13.78 -20.41
N ASN A 47 -4.87 -12.57 -20.40
CA ASN A 47 -4.07 -11.37 -20.59
C ASN A 47 -3.09 -11.22 -19.41
N PRO A 48 -1.83 -10.79 -19.62
CA PRO A 48 -0.86 -10.61 -18.54
C PRO A 48 -1.36 -9.74 -17.38
N ILE A 49 -2.14 -8.69 -17.66
CA ILE A 49 -2.72 -7.82 -16.61
C ILE A 49 -3.73 -8.59 -15.76
N ASP A 50 -4.60 -9.38 -16.40
CA ASP A 50 -5.59 -10.20 -15.71
C ASP A 50 -4.91 -11.30 -14.86
N GLN A 51 -3.82 -11.88 -15.38
CA GLN A 51 -3.01 -12.85 -14.64
C GLN A 51 -2.42 -12.22 -13.36
N HIS A 52 -1.82 -11.03 -13.47
CA HIS A 52 -1.29 -10.33 -12.30
C HIS A 52 -2.38 -9.90 -11.31
N TYR A 53 -3.53 -9.48 -11.81
CA TYR A 53 -4.67 -9.15 -10.96
C TYR A 53 -5.17 -10.36 -10.17
N GLU A 54 -5.30 -11.54 -10.79
CA GLU A 54 -5.69 -12.76 -10.07
C GLU A 54 -4.63 -13.22 -9.05
N GLN A 55 -3.33 -12.97 -9.32
CA GLN A 55 -2.25 -13.26 -8.38
C GLN A 55 -2.33 -12.43 -7.09
N LEU A 56 -2.94 -11.23 -7.12
CA LEU A 56 -3.18 -10.41 -5.92
C LEU A 56 -4.18 -11.07 -4.95
N LYS A 57 -5.02 -12.02 -5.40
CA LYS A 57 -6.06 -12.67 -4.54
C LYS A 57 -6.89 -11.65 -3.76
N CYS A 58 -7.16 -10.53 -4.42
CA CYS A 58 -7.86 -9.40 -3.88
C CYS A 58 -8.72 -8.78 -4.98
N LYS A 59 -10.02 -8.65 -4.72
CA LYS A 59 -10.95 -8.02 -5.64
C LYS A 59 -11.01 -6.52 -5.37
N LEU A 60 -10.83 -5.75 -6.44
CA LEU A 60 -10.91 -4.29 -6.45
C LEU A 60 -12.14 -3.87 -7.25
N TYR A 61 -13.03 -3.10 -6.63
CA TYR A 61 -14.22 -2.56 -7.29
C TYR A 61 -14.11 -1.04 -7.35
N PRO A 62 -14.13 -0.43 -8.55
CA PRO A 62 -14.13 1.03 -8.65
C PRO A 62 -15.39 1.60 -8.02
N ILE A 63 -15.24 2.71 -7.30
CA ILE A 63 -16.34 3.48 -6.72
C ILE A 63 -16.52 4.73 -7.57
N GLU A 64 -17.76 4.96 -8.02
CA GLU A 64 -18.08 6.11 -8.85
C GLU A 64 -18.20 7.41 -8.04
N LYS A 65 -17.86 8.54 -8.66
CA LYS A 65 -17.81 9.85 -7.98
C LYS A 65 -19.15 10.34 -7.43
N HIS A 66 -20.25 9.82 -7.97
CA HIS A 66 -21.61 10.19 -7.57
C HIS A 66 -22.16 9.33 -6.43
N GLU A 67 -21.44 8.29 -6.02
CA GLU A 67 -21.85 7.45 -4.91
C GLU A 67 -21.65 8.16 -3.57
N ASP A 68 -22.58 7.95 -2.63
CA ASP A 68 -22.53 8.55 -1.30
C ASP A 68 -21.23 8.20 -0.56
N ILE A 69 -20.70 6.99 -0.77
CA ILE A 69 -19.46 6.54 -0.15
C ILE A 69 -18.24 7.32 -0.68
N TYR A 70 -18.23 7.71 -1.96
CA TYR A 70 -17.19 8.57 -2.51
C TYR A 70 -17.20 9.94 -1.83
N ILE A 71 -18.38 10.55 -1.74
CA ILE A 71 -18.58 11.86 -1.10
C ILE A 71 -18.17 11.79 0.39
N LEU A 72 -18.50 10.70 1.08
CA LEU A 72 -18.10 10.48 2.47
C LEU A 72 -16.57 10.42 2.64
N ILE A 73 -15.89 9.65 1.78
CA ILE A 73 -14.42 9.50 1.85
C ILE A 73 -13.73 10.82 1.49
N ASP A 74 -14.20 11.55 0.47
CA ASP A 74 -13.66 12.87 0.11
C ASP A 74 -13.81 13.85 1.28
N LYS A 75 -14.99 13.91 1.89
CA LYS A 75 -15.20 14.72 3.10
C LYS A 75 -14.27 14.30 4.23
N TYR A 76 -14.07 13.00 4.43
CA TYR A 76 -13.16 12.49 5.46
C TYR A 76 -11.71 12.93 5.18
N LEU A 77 -11.25 12.86 3.93
CA LEU A 77 -9.92 13.32 3.52
C LEU A 77 -9.72 14.80 3.78
N GLN A 78 -10.66 15.64 3.31
CA GLN A 78 -10.53 17.10 3.43
C GLN A 78 -10.62 17.57 4.88
N SER A 79 -11.48 16.94 5.70
CA SER A 79 -11.65 17.31 7.11
C SER A 79 -10.53 16.86 8.04
N THR A 80 -9.77 15.82 7.65
CA THR A 80 -8.66 15.29 8.46
C THR A 80 -7.28 15.74 7.98
N HIS A 81 -7.21 16.62 6.97
CA HIS A 81 -5.95 17.21 6.55
C HIS A 81 -5.41 18.17 7.62
N ALA A 82 -4.27 17.81 8.22
CA ALA A 82 -3.70 18.56 9.34
C ALA A 82 -3.28 19.98 8.91
N SER A 83 -3.61 20.97 9.74
CA SER A 83 -3.28 22.38 9.50
C SER A 83 -1.77 22.67 9.46
N THR A 84 -0.94 21.77 9.98
CA THR A 84 0.53 21.85 9.93
C THR A 84 1.14 21.31 8.64
N HIS A 85 0.38 20.55 7.85
CA HIS A 85 0.86 19.89 6.62
C HIS A 85 0.46 20.68 5.36
N GLN A 86 0.75 21.99 5.31
CA GLN A 86 0.30 22.86 4.21
C GLN A 86 1.18 22.83 2.96
N GLN A 87 2.29 22.08 2.99
CA GLN A 87 3.20 21.95 1.84
C GLN A 87 2.58 21.25 0.63
N TYR A 88 1.44 20.55 0.80
CA TYR A 88 0.69 19.94 -0.30
C TYR A 88 -0.82 20.00 -0.06
N LYS A 89 -1.58 19.71 -1.12
CA LYS A 89 -3.01 19.41 -1.07
C LYS A 89 -3.24 18.02 -1.64
N MET A 90 -4.30 17.35 -1.20
CA MET A 90 -4.68 16.02 -1.67
C MET A 90 -6.01 16.10 -2.40
N GLU A 91 -6.08 15.45 -3.55
CA GLU A 91 -7.28 15.30 -4.37
C GLU A 91 -7.46 13.81 -4.68
N ILE A 92 -8.70 13.34 -4.63
CA ILE A 92 -9.01 11.93 -4.92
C ILE A 92 -9.17 11.76 -6.42
N GLU A 93 -8.25 11.00 -7.03
CA GLU A 93 -8.36 10.60 -8.43
C GLU A 93 -9.32 9.41 -8.59
N HIS A 94 -9.07 8.33 -7.85
CA HIS A 94 -9.85 7.09 -7.87
C HIS A 94 -10.04 6.52 -6.46
N ILE A 95 -11.16 5.85 -6.23
CA ILE A 95 -11.41 5.04 -5.03
C ILE A 95 -11.75 3.63 -5.47
N PHE A 96 -11.15 2.66 -4.79
CA PHE A 96 -11.46 1.25 -4.98
C PHE A 96 -11.93 0.67 -3.66
N LYS A 97 -13.07 -0.02 -3.67
CA LYS A 97 -13.44 -0.95 -2.61
C LYS A 97 -12.53 -2.17 -2.73
N VAL A 98 -11.89 -2.52 -1.62
CA VAL A 98 -10.96 -3.64 -1.53
C VAL A 98 -11.66 -4.80 -0.82
N GLU A 99 -11.60 -5.99 -1.40
CA GLU A 99 -12.09 -7.23 -0.80
C GLU A 99 -11.02 -8.31 -0.93
N ARG A 100 -10.42 -8.68 0.20
CA ARG A 100 -9.33 -9.66 0.23
C ARG A 100 -9.85 -11.04 0.55
N ASP A 101 -9.25 -12.04 -0.10
CA ASP A 101 -9.56 -13.44 0.19
C ASP A 101 -9.27 -13.77 1.67
N ASN A 102 -10.26 -14.36 2.34
CA ASN A 102 -10.22 -14.81 3.74
C ASN A 102 -10.10 -13.73 4.82
N GLU A 103 -10.00 -12.44 4.49
CA GLU A 103 -9.90 -11.38 5.52
C GLU A 103 -11.14 -11.35 6.42
N ASN A 104 -12.34 -11.44 5.83
CA ASN A 104 -13.60 -11.50 6.57
C ASN A 104 -13.70 -12.70 7.54
N GLN A 105 -12.99 -13.80 7.24
CA GLN A 105 -13.00 -15.00 8.09
C GLN A 105 -12.05 -14.86 9.28
N VAL A 106 -10.94 -14.14 9.10
CA VAL A 106 -9.90 -13.94 10.12
C VAL A 106 -10.17 -12.69 10.97
N PHE A 107 -10.97 -11.75 10.46
CA PHE A 107 -11.32 -10.52 11.15
C PHE A 107 -12.01 -10.81 12.49
N LYS A 108 -11.41 -10.30 13.57
CA LYS A 108 -11.95 -10.43 14.93
C LYS A 108 -12.68 -9.15 15.31
N ASP A 109 -13.98 -9.27 15.54
CA ASP A 109 -14.76 -8.16 16.06
C ASP A 109 -14.48 -7.95 17.56
N VAL A 110 -13.83 -6.84 17.87
CA VAL A 110 -13.50 -6.43 19.24
C VAL A 110 -14.36 -5.24 19.72
N GLY A 111 -15.37 -4.84 18.95
CA GLY A 111 -16.15 -3.62 19.20
C GLY A 111 -15.46 -2.33 18.73
N ASN A 112 -16.16 -1.19 18.83
CA ASN A 112 -15.70 0.15 18.42
C ASN A 112 -15.02 0.21 17.04
N LYS A 113 -15.75 -0.23 16.00
CA LYS A 113 -15.22 -0.22 14.63
C LYS A 113 -15.10 1.21 14.10
N MET A 114 -13.90 1.57 13.66
CA MET A 114 -13.60 2.87 13.07
C MET A 114 -12.89 2.68 11.73
N LEU A 115 -13.16 3.57 10.78
CA LEU A 115 -12.38 3.70 9.56
C LEU A 115 -11.17 4.60 9.86
N LEU A 116 -9.97 4.13 9.54
CA LEU A 116 -8.71 4.84 9.82
C LEU A 116 -7.87 4.94 8.56
N TRP A 117 -7.09 6.03 8.46
CA TRP A 117 -6.12 6.18 7.40
C TRP A 117 -4.88 5.33 7.66
N TYR A 118 -4.48 4.58 6.63
CA TYR A 118 -3.18 3.93 6.58
C TYR A 118 -2.49 4.32 5.27
N ARG A 119 -1.27 4.86 5.38
CA ARG A 119 -0.44 5.21 4.22
C ARG A 119 0.65 4.20 4.08
N GLN A 120 0.82 3.68 2.86
CA GLN A 120 1.90 2.79 2.49
C GLN A 120 2.59 3.31 1.23
N ASN A 121 3.89 3.01 1.06
CA ASN A 121 4.56 3.31 -0.22
C ASN A 121 4.01 2.40 -1.32
N VAL A 122 3.91 2.94 -2.54
CA VAL A 122 3.34 2.24 -3.70
C VAL A 122 4.03 0.90 -3.98
N VAL A 123 5.34 0.82 -3.77
CA VAL A 123 6.14 -0.41 -3.94
C VAL A 123 5.64 -1.55 -3.05
N PHE A 124 5.01 -1.24 -1.92
CA PHE A 124 4.52 -2.22 -0.97
C PHE A 124 3.11 -2.73 -1.25
N PHE A 125 2.42 -2.15 -2.24
CA PHE A 125 1.03 -2.49 -2.53
C PHE A 125 0.88 -3.93 -3.06
N SER A 126 1.96 -4.51 -3.60
CA SER A 126 2.02 -5.89 -4.09
C SER A 126 2.16 -6.96 -3.00
N LYS A 127 2.27 -6.58 -1.72
CA LYS A 127 2.34 -7.54 -0.60
C LYS A 127 1.00 -8.26 -0.37
N TYR A 128 -0.01 -7.99 -1.19
CA TYR A 128 -1.39 -8.19 -0.82
C TYR A 128 -2.24 -8.88 -1.86
#